data_AF-A0A497PYW3-F1
#
_entry.id   AF-A0A497PYW3-F1
#
_cell.length_a   1.000
_cell.length_b   1.000
_cell.length_c   1.000
_cell.angle_alpha   90.00
_cell.angle_beta   90.00
_cell.angle_gamma   90.00
#
_symmetry.space_group_name_H-M   'P 1'
#
loop_
_entity.id
_entity.type
_entity.pdbx_description
1 polymer ?
#
loop_
_entity_poly.entity_id
_entity_poly.type
_entity_poly.pdbx_seq_one_letter_code
_entity_poly.pdbx_strand_id
1 'polypeptide(L)'
;VNWTYPVSLFIKVPGSARKIKYKGKSYFIEPPIFDLNFDLSKRAETCDICGEKAPLTDAKMWMYPFIVAPKKFGTFYPGTKRGLRICARCALSGLAGYLGWLFKTHGRENIHFFVFYTPDLFELQQLYREVIRVFQLKGEKSGTAPLAFSGPYLHEAVLGLLLELFSQIEKSSLLSDEGRALLADILGTDSSKSPVPLSLYVISGKSGRSFNMQQFQEFSHLHSFYGLYRQWKNLLSGTAQSENLEYSQPHAKLVQIFQQFHARRERQNETLWREKIAWAILEFRDPFPSIESFLFEARAKEKNPQPLIFGTLEIFRHYAKEVLKMDERLLRTLAGFGHNLGYSAHGANEMGLLYALRNAKNADEFFRVLNDVQFRLELTVPEELLSIQTGEKIKGTPWQRIKTLLSIFAMNSYLRANRGENKQEVNQ
;
A
#
# COMPACT_ATOMS: atom_id res chain seq x y z
N VAL A 1 -17.39 -18.13 3.09
CA VAL A 1 -15.94 -17.98 3.36
C VAL A 1 -15.21 -19.17 2.76
N ASN A 2 -14.29 -18.97 1.81
CA ASN A 2 -13.55 -20.06 1.17
C ASN A 2 -12.30 -20.38 2.00
N TRP A 3 -12.49 -21.04 3.15
CA TRP A 3 -11.44 -21.43 4.11
C TRP A 3 -10.32 -22.29 3.48
N THR A 4 -10.54 -22.81 2.27
CA THR A 4 -9.64 -23.72 1.56
C THR A 4 -8.69 -23.01 0.59
N TYR A 5 -8.87 -21.72 0.29
CA TYR A 5 -8.13 -21.11 -0.82
C TYR A 5 -6.62 -20.93 -0.53
N PRO A 6 -6.16 -20.33 0.59
CA PRO A 6 -4.73 -20.31 0.90
C PRO A 6 -4.15 -21.71 1.07
N VAL A 7 -4.94 -22.59 1.70
CA VAL A 7 -4.58 -23.97 2.01
C VAL A 7 -4.23 -24.73 0.74
N SER A 8 -5.03 -24.58 -0.31
CA SER A 8 -4.79 -25.24 -1.60
C SER A 8 -3.50 -24.80 -2.31
N LEU A 9 -2.97 -23.62 -1.98
CA LEU A 9 -1.73 -23.10 -2.57
C LEU A 9 -0.47 -23.70 -1.94
N PHE A 10 -0.55 -24.07 -0.66
CA PHE A 10 0.58 -24.55 0.14
C PHE A 10 0.50 -26.05 0.47
N ILE A 11 -0.72 -26.56 0.69
CA ILE A 11 -1.01 -27.96 0.91
C ILE A 11 -1.36 -28.59 -0.44
N LYS A 12 -0.34 -29.14 -1.12
CA LYS A 12 -0.54 -30.09 -2.23
C LYS A 12 -0.77 -31.51 -1.69
N VAL A 13 -1.74 -31.67 -0.81
CA VAL A 13 -2.16 -33.01 -0.38
C VAL A 13 -3.37 -33.38 -1.25
N PRO A 14 -3.29 -34.45 -2.06
CA PRO A 14 -4.44 -34.90 -2.82
C PRO A 14 -5.49 -35.38 -1.81
N GLY A 15 -6.54 -34.58 -1.61
CA GLY A 15 -7.67 -35.03 -0.82
C GLY A 15 -8.46 -36.09 -1.59
N SER A 16 -8.95 -37.10 -0.89
CA SER A 16 -9.85 -38.11 -1.46
C SER A 16 -11.30 -37.66 -1.22
N ALA A 17 -12.09 -37.58 -2.29
CA ALA A 17 -13.54 -37.44 -2.22
C ALA A 17 -14.19 -38.23 -3.35
N ARG A 18 -15.36 -38.81 -3.08
CA ARG A 18 -16.15 -39.52 -4.09
C ARG A 18 -16.57 -38.56 -5.21
N LYS A 19 -16.45 -39.02 -6.46
CA LYS A 19 -16.81 -38.27 -7.66
C LYS A 19 -17.94 -38.98 -8.40
N ILE A 20 -18.92 -38.23 -8.89
CA ILE A 20 -19.86 -38.71 -9.93
C ILE A 20 -19.50 -38.12 -11.29
N LYS A 21 -19.73 -38.89 -12.36
CA LYS A 21 -19.72 -38.37 -13.72
C LYS A 21 -21.13 -37.93 -14.11
N TYR A 22 -21.28 -36.67 -14.49
CA TYR A 22 -22.51 -36.14 -15.07
C TYR A 22 -22.18 -35.37 -16.35
N LYS A 23 -22.81 -35.75 -17.47
CA LYS A 23 -22.58 -35.16 -18.80
C LYS A 23 -21.08 -35.04 -19.17
N GLY A 24 -20.31 -36.10 -18.95
CA GLY A 24 -18.89 -36.16 -19.29
C GLY A 24 -17.94 -35.38 -18.37
N LYS A 25 -18.46 -34.62 -17.39
CA LYS A 25 -17.67 -33.90 -16.38
C LYS A 25 -17.77 -34.60 -15.03
N SER A 26 -16.66 -34.64 -14.29
CA SER A 26 -16.59 -35.26 -12.97
C SER A 26 -16.83 -34.20 -11.89
N TYR A 27 -17.77 -34.47 -10.98
CA TYR A 27 -18.14 -33.58 -9.87
C TYR A 27 -17.89 -34.29 -8.54
N PHE A 28 -17.31 -33.58 -7.57
CA PHE A 28 -17.18 -34.07 -6.19
C PHE A 28 -18.56 -34.05 -5.50
N ILE A 29 -18.89 -35.12 -4.79
CA ILE A 29 -20.15 -35.26 -4.05
C ILE A 29 -20.02 -34.75 -2.61
N GLU A 30 -18.78 -34.71 -2.11
CA GLU A 30 -18.43 -34.33 -0.74
C GLU A 30 -17.13 -33.50 -0.74
N PRO A 31 -16.88 -32.70 0.32
CA PRO A 31 -15.61 -32.03 0.51
C PRO A 31 -14.45 -33.06 0.57
N PRO A 32 -13.31 -32.80 -0.08
CA PRO A 32 -12.14 -33.68 -0.03
C PRO A 32 -11.63 -33.86 1.41
N ILE A 33 -11.44 -35.11 1.81
CA ILE A 33 -10.77 -35.47 3.07
C ILE A 33 -9.27 -35.49 2.80
N PHE A 34 -8.50 -34.68 3.52
CA PHE A 34 -7.04 -34.62 3.39
C PHE A 34 -6.41 -35.51 4.47
N ASP A 35 -5.64 -36.50 4.04
CA ASP A 35 -4.91 -37.38 4.95
C ASP A 35 -3.57 -36.74 5.36
N LEU A 36 -3.59 -36.00 6.48
CA LEU A 36 -2.42 -35.33 7.04
C LEU A 36 -1.72 -36.24 8.06
N ASN A 37 -0.99 -37.25 7.57
CA ASN A 37 -0.26 -38.17 8.44
C ASN A 37 1.06 -37.57 8.96
N PHE A 38 1.27 -37.69 10.27
CA PHE A 38 2.53 -37.36 10.95
C PHE A 38 3.39 -38.61 11.11
N ASP A 39 4.43 -38.72 10.30
CA ASP A 39 5.45 -39.77 10.46
C ASP A 39 6.42 -39.34 11.56
N LEU A 40 6.11 -39.68 12.81
CA LEU A 40 6.95 -39.37 13.98
C LEU A 40 8.05 -40.42 14.17
N SER A 41 9.25 -39.96 14.54
CA SER A 41 10.37 -40.84 14.87
C SER A 41 10.09 -41.66 16.12
N LYS A 42 10.56 -42.91 16.14
CA LYS A 42 10.44 -43.77 17.34
C LYS A 42 11.28 -43.28 18.53
N ARG A 43 12.33 -42.50 18.28
CA ARG A 43 13.22 -41.93 19.31
C ARG A 43 12.80 -40.51 19.61
N ALA A 44 12.84 -40.16 20.91
CA ALA A 44 12.67 -38.80 21.37
C ALA A 44 13.97 -38.02 21.18
N GLU A 45 13.87 -36.89 20.49
CA GLU A 45 14.97 -35.97 20.20
C GLU A 45 14.52 -34.54 20.50
N THR A 46 15.47 -33.61 20.58
CA THR A 46 15.18 -32.19 20.84
C THR A 46 14.54 -31.54 19.62
N CYS A 47 13.35 -30.97 19.77
CA CYS A 47 12.67 -30.23 18.71
C CYS A 47 13.41 -28.93 18.36
N ASP A 48 13.60 -28.68 17.06
CA ASP A 48 14.34 -27.50 16.58
C ASP A 48 13.58 -26.17 16.76
N ILE A 49 12.30 -26.21 17.14
CA ILE A 49 11.47 -25.02 17.36
C ILE A 49 11.26 -24.75 18.86
N CYS A 50 10.70 -25.72 19.60
CA CYS A 50 10.36 -25.50 21.02
C CYS A 50 11.43 -26.00 22.00
N GLY A 51 12.45 -26.74 21.55
CA GLY A 51 13.48 -27.30 22.43
C GLY A 51 13.02 -28.49 23.30
N GLU A 52 11.75 -28.88 23.27
CA GLU A 52 11.27 -30.05 24.02
C GLU A 52 11.77 -31.37 23.42
N LYS A 53 12.03 -32.36 24.28
CA LYS A 53 12.36 -33.73 23.86
C LYS A 53 11.09 -34.49 23.52
N ALA A 54 10.91 -34.84 22.25
CA ALA A 54 9.73 -35.54 21.77
C ALA A 54 10.07 -36.37 20.50
N PRO A 55 9.20 -37.33 20.11
CA PRO A 55 9.18 -37.85 18.75
C PRO A 55 9.11 -36.72 17.72
N LEU A 56 10.00 -36.71 16.74
CA LEU A 56 10.11 -35.64 15.74
C LEU A 56 9.77 -36.13 14.33
N THR A 57 9.33 -35.21 13.48
CA THR A 57 9.16 -35.42 12.04
C THR A 57 9.94 -34.34 11.27
N ASP A 58 10.23 -34.59 10.00
CA ASP A 58 10.81 -33.56 9.13
C ASP A 58 9.72 -32.52 8.79
N ALA A 59 10.06 -31.24 8.93
CA ALA A 59 9.16 -30.16 8.58
C ALA A 59 8.86 -30.17 7.08
N LYS A 60 7.59 -30.32 6.73
CA LYS A 60 7.09 -30.31 5.36
C LYS A 60 6.50 -28.94 5.01
N MET A 61 6.43 -28.61 3.73
CA MET A 61 5.88 -27.33 3.25
C MET A 61 4.42 -27.10 3.68
N TRP A 62 3.63 -28.16 3.82
CA TRP A 62 2.26 -28.04 4.33
C TRP A 62 2.20 -27.75 5.83
N MET A 63 3.28 -27.94 6.58
CA MET A 63 3.36 -27.53 7.99
C MET A 63 3.85 -26.09 8.08
N TYR A 64 4.83 -25.73 7.25
CA TYR A 64 5.41 -24.40 7.16
C TYR A 64 5.61 -24.01 5.68
N PRO A 65 4.77 -23.12 5.13
CA PRO A 65 4.71 -22.78 3.71
C PRO A 65 6.03 -22.39 3.05
N PHE A 66 6.95 -21.81 3.81
CA PHE A 66 8.22 -21.27 3.30
C PHE A 66 9.43 -22.15 3.63
N ILE A 67 9.22 -23.29 4.30
CA ILE A 67 10.29 -24.26 4.49
C ILE A 67 10.54 -25.01 3.19
N VAL A 68 11.81 -25.07 2.81
CA VAL A 68 12.27 -25.84 1.65
C VAL A 68 13.15 -26.98 2.12
N ALA A 69 12.95 -28.16 1.52
CA ALA A 69 13.74 -29.34 1.86
C ALA A 69 15.24 -29.08 1.64
N PRO A 70 16.14 -29.47 2.58
CA PRO A 70 17.58 -29.21 2.47
C PRO A 70 18.21 -29.73 1.18
N LYS A 71 17.71 -30.86 0.66
CA LYS A 71 18.15 -31.45 -0.61
C LYS A 71 17.98 -30.52 -1.82
N LYS A 72 17.13 -29.49 -1.71
CA LYS A 72 16.89 -28.47 -2.75
C LYS A 72 17.67 -27.17 -2.53
N PHE A 73 18.41 -27.05 -1.41
CA PHE A 73 19.23 -25.89 -1.04
C PHE A 73 20.66 -26.33 -0.67
N GLY A 74 21.38 -26.91 -1.63
CA GLY A 74 22.77 -27.36 -1.43
C GLY A 74 23.77 -26.23 -1.10
N THR A 75 23.43 -24.96 -1.37
CA THR A 75 24.33 -23.81 -1.28
C THR A 75 24.12 -22.88 -0.08
N PHE A 76 22.97 -22.90 0.60
CA PHE A 76 22.69 -22.00 1.73
C PHE A 76 23.01 -22.58 3.12
N TYR A 77 23.18 -23.90 3.23
CA TYR A 77 23.49 -24.57 4.50
C TYR A 77 24.88 -25.23 4.45
N PRO A 78 25.97 -24.45 4.54
CA PRO A 78 27.33 -25.00 4.43
C PRO A 78 27.73 -25.91 5.61
N GLY A 79 27.02 -25.88 6.75
CA GLY A 79 27.38 -26.66 7.95
C GLY A 79 26.45 -27.82 8.32
N THR A 80 25.18 -27.81 7.92
CA THR A 80 24.21 -28.82 8.35
C THR A 80 23.26 -29.16 7.20
N LYS A 81 23.51 -30.26 6.48
CA LYS A 81 22.57 -30.86 5.51
C LYS A 81 21.33 -31.47 6.17
N ARG A 82 20.98 -31.03 7.38
CA ARG A 82 19.88 -31.55 8.19
C ARG A 82 18.66 -30.64 8.00
N GLY A 83 17.49 -31.25 7.80
CA GLY A 83 16.21 -30.53 7.74
C GLY A 83 15.76 -30.07 9.11
N LEU A 84 14.79 -29.16 9.13
CA LEU A 84 14.14 -28.75 10.36
C LEU A 84 13.33 -29.93 10.90
N ARG A 85 13.66 -30.42 12.09
CA ARG A 85 12.96 -31.52 12.76
C ARG A 85 12.11 -31.00 13.91
N ILE A 86 10.83 -31.31 13.86
CA ILE A 86 9.82 -30.68 14.71
C ILE A 86 8.95 -31.73 15.42
N CYS A 87 8.49 -31.41 16.63
CA CYS A 87 7.52 -32.24 17.33
C CYS A 87 6.11 -32.04 16.76
N ALA A 88 5.19 -32.95 17.09
CA ALA A 88 3.80 -32.88 16.64
C ALA A 88 3.10 -31.56 17.01
N ARG A 89 3.39 -31.02 18.21
CA ARG A 89 2.85 -29.73 18.67
C ARG A 89 3.25 -28.59 17.75
N CYS A 90 4.56 -28.44 17.51
CA CYS A 90 5.07 -27.40 16.61
C CYS A 90 4.55 -27.57 15.18
N ALA A 91 4.48 -28.81 14.68
CA ALA A 91 3.96 -29.06 13.35
C ALA A 91 2.48 -28.65 13.19
N LEU A 92 1.64 -28.93 14.20
CA LEU A 92 0.26 -28.45 14.25
C LEU A 92 0.18 -26.93 14.40
N SER A 93 1.04 -26.33 15.22
CA SER A 93 1.11 -24.86 15.37
C SER A 93 1.49 -24.16 14.06
N GLY A 94 2.41 -24.72 13.28
CA GLY A 94 2.78 -24.19 11.96
C GLY A 94 1.58 -24.18 11.00
N LEU A 95 0.85 -25.29 10.94
CA LEU A 95 -0.38 -25.43 10.16
C LEU A 95 -1.45 -24.41 10.60
N ALA A 96 -1.70 -24.30 11.90
CA ALA A 96 -2.66 -23.34 12.45
C ALA A 96 -2.26 -21.88 12.17
N GLY A 97 -0.95 -21.59 12.15
CA GLY A 97 -0.41 -20.25 11.93
C GLY A 97 -0.83 -19.65 10.59
N TYR A 98 -0.55 -20.33 9.48
CA TYR A 98 -0.86 -19.76 8.15
C TYR A 98 -2.35 -19.88 7.76
N LEU A 99 -3.11 -20.77 8.42
CA LEU A 99 -4.58 -20.73 8.38
C LEU A 99 -5.14 -19.47 9.04
N GLY A 100 -4.39 -18.90 9.99
CA GLY A 100 -4.69 -17.65 10.68
C GLY A 100 -4.33 -16.38 9.90
N TRP A 101 -3.69 -16.49 8.73
CA TRP A 101 -3.28 -15.29 7.98
C TRP A 101 -4.45 -14.61 7.28
N LEU A 102 -4.37 -13.28 7.21
CA LEU A 102 -5.21 -12.52 6.30
C LEU A 102 -4.62 -12.61 4.90
N PHE A 103 -5.47 -12.73 3.89
CA PHE A 103 -5.03 -12.74 2.50
C PHE A 103 -5.98 -11.99 1.60
N LYS A 104 -5.46 -11.50 0.48
CA LYS A 104 -6.24 -10.93 -0.62
C LYS A 104 -5.71 -11.40 -1.96
N THR A 105 -6.59 -11.85 -2.83
CA THR A 105 -6.30 -12.13 -4.22
C THR A 105 -6.68 -10.94 -5.10
N HIS A 106 -5.87 -10.68 -6.11
CA HIS A 106 -6.16 -9.70 -7.14
C HIS A 106 -6.07 -10.34 -8.53
N GLY A 107 -7.19 -10.30 -9.25
CA GLY A 107 -7.34 -11.06 -10.48
C GLY A 107 -7.32 -12.57 -10.23
N ARG A 108 -6.79 -13.33 -11.21
CA ARG A 108 -6.67 -14.79 -11.10
C ARG A 108 -5.35 -15.27 -10.51
N GLU A 109 -4.34 -14.41 -10.52
CA GLU A 109 -2.95 -14.83 -10.31
C GLU A 109 -2.26 -14.16 -9.13
N ASN A 110 -2.62 -12.94 -8.71
CA ASN A 110 -1.86 -12.28 -7.64
C ASN A 110 -2.49 -12.59 -6.28
N ILE A 111 -1.67 -12.88 -5.29
CA ILE A 111 -2.10 -13.07 -3.91
C ILE A 111 -1.13 -12.43 -2.94
N HIS A 112 -1.69 -11.78 -1.93
CA HIS A 112 -0.99 -11.11 -0.84
C HIS A 112 -1.40 -11.75 0.48
N PHE A 113 -0.44 -12.12 1.32
CA PHE A 113 -0.64 -12.55 2.70
C PHE A 113 -0.15 -11.47 3.65
N PHE A 114 -0.91 -11.23 4.72
CA PHE A 114 -0.65 -10.23 5.73
C PHE A 114 -0.52 -10.92 7.08
N VAL A 115 0.65 -10.77 7.70
CA VAL A 115 1.03 -11.45 8.94
C VAL A 115 1.44 -10.41 9.96
N PHE A 116 0.56 -10.15 10.93
CA PHE A 116 0.88 -9.29 12.06
C PHE A 116 1.74 -10.04 13.08
N TYR A 117 2.69 -9.33 13.66
CA TYR A 117 3.62 -9.86 14.65
C TYR A 117 3.92 -8.82 15.73
N THR A 118 3.86 -9.27 16.98
CA THR A 118 4.41 -8.56 18.15
C THR A 118 5.26 -9.57 18.93
N PRO A 119 6.35 -9.15 19.59
CA PRO A 119 7.13 -9.99 20.51
C PRO A 119 6.30 -10.53 21.68
N ASP A 120 5.25 -9.83 22.10
CA ASP A 120 4.37 -10.27 23.19
C ASP A 120 3.29 -11.22 22.66
N LEU A 121 3.37 -12.49 23.06
CA LEU A 121 2.41 -13.52 22.67
C LEU A 121 0.99 -13.26 23.16
N PHE A 122 0.83 -12.61 24.31
CA PHE A 122 -0.49 -12.28 24.86
C PHE A 122 -1.16 -11.22 23.99
N GLU A 123 -0.43 -10.15 23.64
CA GLU A 123 -0.93 -9.12 22.73
C GLU A 123 -1.21 -9.69 21.34
N LEU A 124 -0.35 -10.58 20.82
CA LEU A 124 -0.58 -11.24 19.55
C LEU A 124 -1.87 -12.09 19.58
N GLN A 125 -2.10 -12.80 20.68
CA GLN A 125 -3.31 -13.59 20.88
C GLN A 125 -4.56 -12.69 20.96
N GLN A 126 -4.48 -11.58 21.68
CA GLN A 126 -5.58 -10.61 21.76
C GLN A 126 -5.86 -9.99 20.38
N LEU A 127 -4.83 -9.53 19.67
CA LEU A 127 -4.95 -8.99 18.32
C LEU A 127 -5.58 -10.02 17.38
N TYR A 128 -5.17 -11.28 17.48
CA TYR A 128 -5.76 -12.34 16.69
C TYR A 128 -7.25 -12.53 16.99
N ARG A 129 -7.60 -12.63 18.28
CA ARG A 129 -8.97 -12.93 18.73
C ARG A 129 -9.94 -11.79 18.42
N GLU A 130 -9.56 -10.56 18.75
CA GLU A 130 -10.44 -9.41 18.72
C GLU A 130 -10.47 -8.70 17.35
N VAL A 131 -9.44 -8.89 16.53
CA VAL A 131 -9.31 -8.20 15.23
C VAL A 131 -9.21 -9.16 14.05
N ILE A 132 -8.13 -9.97 14.00
CA ILE A 132 -7.82 -10.77 12.80
C ILE A 132 -8.93 -11.80 12.52
N ARG A 133 -9.37 -12.52 13.56
CA ARG A 133 -10.41 -13.55 13.45
C ARG A 133 -11.74 -12.96 12.97
N VAL A 134 -12.08 -11.74 13.40
CA VAL A 134 -13.30 -11.05 12.97
C VAL A 134 -13.28 -10.80 11.46
N PHE A 135 -12.14 -10.35 10.93
CA PHE A 135 -11.97 -10.15 9.48
C PHE A 135 -12.01 -11.46 8.70
N GLN A 136 -11.40 -12.53 9.21
CA GLN A 136 -11.46 -13.84 8.58
C GLN A 136 -12.90 -14.36 8.42
N LEU A 137 -13.75 -14.17 9.43
CA LEU A 137 -15.15 -14.62 9.40
C LEU A 137 -15.99 -13.85 8.38
N LYS A 138 -15.66 -12.59 8.10
CA LYS A 138 -16.37 -11.74 7.13
C LYS A 138 -15.77 -11.76 5.73
N GLY A 139 -14.76 -12.61 5.49
CA GLY A 139 -14.03 -12.70 4.23
C GLY A 139 -14.89 -12.97 3.01
N GLU A 140 -14.49 -12.36 1.89
CA GLU A 140 -15.14 -12.49 0.58
C GLU A 140 -14.52 -13.63 -0.24
N LYS A 141 -15.04 -13.85 -1.46
CA LYS A 141 -14.44 -14.77 -2.44
C LYS A 141 -12.99 -14.42 -2.77
N SER A 142 -12.64 -13.13 -2.73
CA SER A 142 -11.31 -12.61 -3.04
C SER A 142 -10.35 -12.64 -1.85
N GLY A 143 -10.79 -13.05 -0.66
CA GLY A 143 -9.92 -13.19 0.51
C GLY A 143 -10.53 -12.66 1.80
N THR A 144 -9.78 -12.83 2.88
CA THR A 144 -10.17 -12.50 4.25
C THR A 144 -9.73 -11.12 4.70
N ALA A 145 -8.76 -10.50 4.01
CA ALA A 145 -8.26 -9.19 4.36
C ALA A 145 -9.24 -8.09 3.92
N PRO A 146 -9.65 -7.18 4.83
CA PRO A 146 -10.49 -6.04 4.50
C PRO A 146 -9.59 -4.94 3.93
N LEU A 147 -9.77 -4.61 2.66
CA LEU A 147 -8.95 -3.62 1.96
C LEU A 147 -9.86 -2.54 1.37
N ALA A 148 -9.54 -1.27 1.63
CA ALA A 148 -10.25 -0.14 1.04
C ALA A 148 -10.04 -0.05 -0.49
N PHE A 149 -8.93 -0.59 -0.97
CA PHE A 149 -8.64 -0.88 -2.36
C PHE A 149 -7.57 -1.96 -2.46
N SER A 150 -7.49 -2.64 -3.60
CA SER A 150 -6.44 -3.62 -3.85
C SER A 150 -5.97 -3.55 -5.30
N GLY A 151 -4.76 -4.04 -5.53
CA GLY A 151 -4.20 -4.22 -6.86
C GLY A 151 -3.17 -5.35 -6.89
N PRO A 152 -2.52 -5.55 -8.05
CA PRO A 152 -1.55 -6.64 -8.22
C PRO A 152 -0.28 -6.45 -7.40
N TYR A 153 0.04 -5.23 -6.94
CA TYR A 153 1.32 -4.95 -6.27
C TYR A 153 1.21 -4.93 -4.74
N LEU A 154 2.35 -5.12 -4.06
CA LEU A 154 2.44 -5.30 -2.62
C LEU A 154 2.09 -4.03 -1.85
N HIS A 155 2.73 -2.89 -2.15
CA HIS A 155 2.57 -1.68 -1.33
C HIS A 155 1.18 -1.06 -1.45
N GLU A 156 0.57 -1.09 -2.64
CA GLU A 156 -0.81 -0.63 -2.79
C GLU A 156 -1.80 -1.49 -2.00
N ALA A 157 -1.56 -2.79 -1.88
CA ALA A 157 -2.40 -3.70 -1.10
C ALA A 157 -2.21 -3.47 0.41
N VAL A 158 -0.97 -3.23 0.85
CA VAL A 158 -0.65 -2.84 2.23
C VAL A 158 -1.31 -1.51 2.60
N LEU A 159 -1.17 -0.50 1.76
CA LEU A 159 -1.81 0.80 1.99
C LEU A 159 -3.33 0.65 2.10
N GLY A 160 -3.94 -0.12 1.19
CA GLY A 160 -5.38 -0.40 1.24
C GLY A 160 -5.83 -1.13 2.51
N LEU A 161 -5.03 -2.08 3.02
CA LEU A 161 -5.29 -2.77 4.28
C LEU A 161 -5.17 -1.83 5.48
N LEU A 162 -4.11 -1.04 5.55
CA LEU A 162 -3.84 -0.16 6.69
C LEU A 162 -4.89 0.96 6.78
N LEU A 163 -5.27 1.57 5.66
CA LEU A 163 -6.34 2.56 5.64
C LEU A 163 -7.67 1.98 6.16
N GLU A 164 -8.00 0.77 5.73
CA GLU A 164 -9.21 0.07 6.20
C GLU A 164 -9.11 -0.25 7.68
N LEU A 165 -7.99 -0.82 8.16
CA LEU A 165 -7.77 -1.11 9.57
C LEU A 165 -7.91 0.15 10.45
N PHE A 166 -7.36 1.27 10.00
CA PHE A 166 -7.41 2.54 10.72
C PHE A 166 -8.82 3.15 10.75
N SER A 167 -9.66 2.87 9.74
CA SER A 167 -11.05 3.32 9.72
C SER A 167 -11.87 2.67 10.84
N GLN A 168 -11.58 1.40 11.13
CA GLN A 168 -12.28 0.60 12.12
C GLN A 168 -12.08 1.12 13.56
N ILE A 169 -10.99 1.83 13.85
CA ILE A 169 -10.73 2.36 15.20
C ILE A 169 -11.81 3.37 15.62
N GLU A 170 -12.17 4.29 14.73
CA GLU A 170 -13.13 5.36 15.04
C GLU A 170 -14.57 4.90 14.90
N LYS A 171 -14.89 4.21 13.80
CA LYS A 171 -16.24 3.76 13.51
C LYS A 171 -16.18 2.38 12.89
N SER A 172 -16.41 1.36 13.72
CA SER A 172 -16.50 -0.01 13.24
C SER A 172 -17.93 -0.50 13.22
N SER A 173 -18.30 -1.15 12.12
CA SER A 173 -19.41 -2.10 12.07
C SER A 173 -18.91 -3.56 12.20
N LEU A 174 -17.60 -3.74 12.36
CA LEU A 174 -16.93 -5.04 12.30
C LEU A 174 -16.42 -5.49 13.68
N LEU A 175 -15.64 -4.66 14.34
CA LEU A 175 -14.97 -4.90 15.61
C LEU A 175 -15.86 -4.52 16.79
N SER A 176 -15.70 -5.24 17.90
CA SER A 176 -16.25 -4.86 19.20
C SER A 176 -15.55 -3.63 19.77
N ASP A 177 -16.08 -3.08 20.85
CA ASP A 177 -15.48 -1.94 21.55
C ASP A 177 -14.10 -2.31 22.10
N GLU A 178 -13.94 -3.53 22.60
CA GLU A 178 -12.66 -4.08 23.05
C GLU A 178 -11.66 -4.19 21.90
N GLY A 179 -12.09 -4.70 20.74
CA GLY A 179 -11.23 -4.81 19.56
C GLY A 179 -10.79 -3.45 19.01
N ARG A 180 -11.67 -2.43 19.06
CA ARG A 180 -11.33 -1.05 18.71
C ARG A 180 -10.33 -0.45 19.69
N ALA A 181 -10.56 -0.61 20.98
CA ALA A 181 -9.67 -0.12 22.03
C ALA A 181 -8.28 -0.77 21.94
N LEU A 182 -8.22 -2.08 21.67
CA LEU A 182 -6.97 -2.80 21.46
C LEU A 182 -6.18 -2.27 20.26
N LEU A 183 -6.83 -2.07 19.11
CA LEU A 183 -6.16 -1.50 17.94
C LEU A 183 -5.67 -0.07 18.20
N ALA A 184 -6.46 0.72 18.91
CA ALA A 184 -6.11 2.08 19.31
C ALA A 184 -4.84 2.08 20.18
N ASP A 185 -4.79 1.21 21.19
CA ASP A 185 -3.66 1.05 22.11
C ASP A 185 -2.38 0.60 21.38
N ILE A 186 -2.49 -0.44 20.54
CA ILE A 186 -1.35 -0.96 19.76
C ILE A 186 -0.81 0.09 18.77
N LEU A 187 -1.71 0.85 18.13
CA LEU A 187 -1.32 1.93 17.22
C LEU A 187 -1.03 3.25 17.94
N GLY A 188 -0.90 3.24 19.27
CA GLY A 188 -0.47 4.38 20.09
C GLY A 188 -1.37 5.60 19.99
N THR A 189 -2.70 5.43 20.03
CA THR A 189 -3.63 6.57 20.13
C THR A 189 -3.48 7.32 21.44
N ASP A 190 -3.10 6.62 22.51
CA ASP A 190 -2.94 7.14 23.85
C ASP A 190 -1.49 7.60 24.06
N SER A 191 -1.28 8.90 24.26
CA SER A 191 0.04 9.49 24.48
C SER A 191 0.66 9.13 25.83
N SER A 192 -0.09 8.47 26.72
CA SER A 192 0.38 8.06 28.05
C SER A 192 1.10 6.70 28.06
N LYS A 193 1.03 5.93 26.97
CA LYS A 193 1.68 4.61 26.86
C LYS A 193 2.63 4.55 25.68
N SER A 194 3.73 3.80 25.85
CA SER A 194 4.59 3.45 24.71
C SER A 194 3.81 2.52 23.79
N PRO A 195 3.78 2.77 22.47
CA PRO A 195 3.10 1.89 21.54
C PRO A 195 3.75 0.50 21.57
N VAL A 196 2.89 -0.51 21.45
CA VAL A 196 3.30 -1.91 21.30
C VAL A 196 4.12 -2.06 20.02
N PRO A 197 5.28 -2.75 20.04
CA PRO A 197 6.02 -3.04 18.82
C PRO A 197 5.23 -4.01 17.93
N LEU A 198 4.45 -3.47 17.00
CA LEU A 198 3.70 -4.21 16.00
C LEU A 198 4.37 -4.09 14.63
N SER A 199 4.68 -5.24 14.04
CA SER A 199 5.18 -5.35 12.67
C SER A 199 4.16 -6.07 11.79
N LEU A 200 4.03 -5.61 10.56
CA LEU A 200 3.27 -6.28 9.52
C LEU A 200 4.24 -6.86 8.50
N TYR A 201 4.30 -8.19 8.42
CA TYR A 201 5.00 -8.90 7.37
C TYR A 201 4.05 -9.19 6.22
N VAL A 202 4.44 -8.83 5.00
CA VAL A 202 3.64 -9.04 3.81
C VAL A 202 4.38 -9.91 2.82
N ILE A 203 3.68 -10.92 2.33
CA ILE A 203 4.20 -11.90 1.38
C ILE A 203 3.33 -11.82 0.14
N SER A 204 3.94 -11.39 -0.96
CA SER A 204 3.25 -11.26 -2.24
C SER A 204 3.81 -12.23 -3.26
N GLY A 205 2.94 -12.74 -4.12
CA GLY A 205 3.35 -13.62 -5.19
C GLY A 205 2.21 -14.06 -6.08
N LYS A 206 2.51 -15.05 -6.92
CA LYS A 206 1.55 -15.58 -7.87
C LYS A 206 0.96 -16.92 -7.44
N SER A 207 -0.35 -17.03 -7.52
CA SER A 207 -1.10 -18.27 -7.44
C SER A 207 -1.10 -18.97 -8.82
N GLY A 208 -0.48 -20.14 -8.88
CA GLY A 208 -0.54 -21.05 -10.02
C GLY A 208 -0.85 -22.47 -9.55
N ARG A 209 -0.12 -23.46 -10.06
CA ARG A 209 -0.14 -24.83 -9.49
C ARG A 209 0.39 -24.88 -8.06
N SER A 210 1.21 -23.91 -7.67
CA SER A 210 1.70 -23.64 -6.31
C SER A 210 1.84 -22.14 -6.14
N PHE A 211 1.91 -21.67 -4.90
CA PHE A 211 2.34 -20.31 -4.63
C PHE A 211 3.80 -20.10 -5.06
N ASN A 212 4.05 -19.03 -5.81
CA ASN A 212 5.40 -18.56 -6.13
C ASN A 212 5.60 -17.19 -5.46
N MET A 213 6.38 -17.17 -4.38
CA MET A 213 6.70 -15.94 -3.66
C MET A 213 7.58 -15.04 -4.53
N GLN A 214 7.16 -13.79 -4.70
CA GLN A 214 7.90 -12.78 -5.47
C GLN A 214 8.48 -11.70 -4.57
N GLN A 215 7.79 -11.36 -3.49
CA GLN A 215 8.19 -10.29 -2.58
C GLN A 215 7.88 -10.66 -1.13
N PHE A 216 8.74 -10.20 -0.24
CA PHE A 216 8.60 -10.30 1.21
C PHE A 216 9.10 -8.99 1.83
N GLN A 217 8.27 -8.33 2.64
CA GLN A 217 8.63 -7.06 3.26
C GLN A 217 7.98 -6.91 4.64
N GLU A 218 8.71 -6.27 5.54
CA GLU A 218 8.27 -5.89 6.88
C GLU A 218 7.88 -4.41 6.90
N PHE A 219 6.78 -4.09 7.58
CA PHE A 219 6.32 -2.73 7.87
C PHE A 219 6.18 -2.56 9.38
N SER A 220 7.11 -1.82 10.00
CA SER A 220 7.18 -1.62 11.46
C SER A 220 6.72 -0.23 11.91
N HIS A 221 6.61 0.75 11.00
CA HIS A 221 6.23 2.13 11.30
C HIS A 221 4.70 2.38 11.32
N LEU A 222 3.93 1.40 11.79
CA LEU A 222 2.45 1.44 11.72
C LEU A 222 1.85 2.57 12.57
N HIS A 223 2.39 2.80 13.77
CA HIS A 223 1.99 3.90 14.66
C HIS A 223 2.19 5.27 13.99
N SER A 224 3.38 5.52 13.43
CA SER A 224 3.69 6.78 12.74
C SER A 224 2.77 6.98 11.54
N PHE A 225 2.47 5.92 10.79
CA PHE A 225 1.57 6.00 9.65
C PHE A 225 0.12 6.27 10.06
N TYR A 226 -0.33 5.68 11.17
CA TYR A 226 -1.63 5.99 11.76
C TYR A 226 -1.73 7.45 12.23
N GLY A 227 -0.66 8.00 12.83
CA GLY A 227 -0.57 9.42 13.15
C GLY A 227 -0.77 10.33 11.94
N LEU A 228 -0.08 10.03 10.83
CA LEU A 228 -0.23 10.75 9.57
C LEU A 228 -1.65 10.62 8.99
N TYR A 229 -2.25 9.44 9.05
CA TYR A 229 -3.64 9.20 8.65
C TYR A 229 -4.64 10.09 9.42
N ARG A 230 -4.50 10.19 10.75
CA ARG A 230 -5.35 11.06 11.58
C ARG A 230 -5.23 12.53 11.17
N GLN A 231 -3.99 12.99 10.95
CA GLN A 231 -3.75 14.37 10.50
C GLN A 231 -4.37 14.66 9.14
N TRP A 232 -4.26 13.74 8.18
CA TRP A 232 -4.90 13.87 6.86
C TRP A 232 -6.42 13.94 6.96
N LYS A 233 -7.05 13.13 7.82
CA LYS A 233 -8.49 13.21 8.03
C LYS A 233 -8.93 14.54 8.63
N ASN A 234 -8.22 15.03 9.65
CA ASN A 234 -8.51 16.32 10.26
C ASN A 234 -8.38 17.46 9.24
N LEU A 235 -7.34 17.40 8.39
CA LEU A 235 -7.15 18.35 7.31
C LEU A 235 -8.33 18.33 6.32
N LEU A 236 -8.72 17.14 5.84
CA LEU A 236 -9.82 17.00 4.90
C LEU A 236 -11.18 17.44 5.48
N SER A 237 -11.42 17.17 6.77
CA SER A 237 -12.62 17.67 7.47
C SER A 237 -12.64 19.19 7.54
N GLY A 238 -11.52 19.82 7.89
CA GLY A 238 -11.40 21.28 7.96
C GLY A 238 -11.60 21.94 6.60
N THR A 239 -11.00 21.39 5.54
CA THR A 239 -11.18 21.87 4.17
C THR A 239 -12.64 21.75 3.71
N ALA A 240 -13.30 20.62 4.00
CA ALA A 240 -14.70 20.42 3.62
C ALA A 240 -15.63 21.44 4.27
N GLN A 241 -15.40 21.76 5.55
CA GLN A 241 -16.14 22.80 6.27
C GLN A 241 -15.91 24.19 5.66
N SER A 242 -14.66 24.54 5.34
CA SER A 242 -14.34 25.86 4.76
C SER A 242 -14.91 26.07 3.35
N GLU A 243 -15.09 25.00 2.58
CA GLU A 243 -15.59 25.07 1.20
C GLU A 243 -17.09 24.74 1.07
N ASN A 244 -17.82 24.61 2.19
CA ASN A 244 -19.23 24.19 2.21
C ASN A 244 -19.48 22.89 1.41
N LEU A 245 -18.52 21.97 1.43
CA LEU A 245 -18.62 20.69 0.73
C LEU A 245 -19.23 19.64 1.67
N GLU A 246 -20.34 19.03 1.25
CA GLU A 246 -20.89 17.87 1.93
C GLU A 246 -20.04 16.62 1.63
N TYR A 247 -19.01 16.38 2.44
CA TYR A 247 -18.38 15.07 2.52
C TYR A 247 -18.70 14.44 3.87
N SER A 248 -19.59 13.45 3.86
CA SER A 248 -20.04 12.78 5.08
C SER A 248 -18.94 11.94 5.75
N GLN A 249 -17.84 11.60 5.06
CA GLN A 249 -16.80 10.67 5.55
C GLN A 249 -15.38 11.01 5.03
N PRO A 250 -14.50 11.64 5.84
CA PRO A 250 -13.11 11.96 5.47
C PRO A 250 -12.26 10.74 5.06
N HIS A 251 -12.51 9.58 5.68
CA HIS A 251 -11.86 8.33 5.31
C HIS A 251 -12.16 7.94 3.86
N ALA A 252 -13.43 7.97 3.44
CA ALA A 252 -13.82 7.63 2.08
C ALA A 252 -13.18 8.57 1.06
N LYS A 253 -13.02 9.85 1.41
CA LYS A 253 -12.31 10.83 0.57
C LYS A 253 -10.82 10.49 0.43
N LEU A 254 -10.16 10.14 1.53
CA LEU A 254 -8.76 9.71 1.51
C LEU A 254 -8.55 8.46 0.65
N VAL A 255 -9.47 7.50 0.75
CA VAL A 255 -9.50 6.30 -0.10
C VAL A 255 -9.61 6.68 -1.59
N GLN A 256 -10.52 7.58 -1.95
CA GLN A 256 -10.65 8.07 -3.33
C GLN A 256 -9.36 8.74 -3.83
N ILE A 257 -8.71 9.56 -3.00
CA ILE A 257 -7.45 10.22 -3.35
C ILE A 257 -6.39 9.18 -3.72
N PHE A 258 -6.22 8.10 -2.96
CA PHE A 258 -5.23 7.07 -3.33
C PHE A 258 -5.68 6.18 -4.48
N GLN A 259 -6.97 5.88 -4.59
CA GLN A 259 -7.51 5.10 -5.71
C GLN A 259 -7.30 5.77 -7.06
N GLN A 260 -7.22 7.10 -7.11
CA GLN A 260 -7.09 7.86 -8.36
C GLN A 260 -5.83 7.54 -9.16
N PHE A 261 -4.76 7.04 -8.54
CA PHE A 261 -3.45 6.84 -9.15
C PHE A 261 -3.39 5.57 -10.01
N HIS A 262 -4.30 5.48 -10.96
CA HIS A 262 -4.36 4.43 -11.98
C HIS A 262 -4.55 5.05 -13.35
N ALA A 263 -4.04 4.39 -14.38
CA ALA A 263 -4.32 4.76 -15.76
C ALA A 263 -4.97 3.58 -16.48
N ARG A 264 -5.89 3.85 -17.39
CA ARG A 264 -6.42 2.82 -18.27
C ARG A 264 -5.52 2.70 -19.49
N ARG A 265 -4.78 1.60 -19.61
CA ARG A 265 -4.05 1.24 -20.83
C ARG A 265 -4.72 0.02 -21.46
N GLU A 266 -5.13 0.18 -22.71
CA GLU A 266 -5.88 -0.83 -23.46
C GLU A 266 -7.15 -1.32 -22.71
N ARG A 267 -7.07 -2.52 -22.10
CA ARG A 267 -8.15 -3.24 -21.42
C ARG A 267 -7.91 -3.46 -19.91
N GLN A 268 -6.77 -3.03 -19.36
CA GLN A 268 -6.45 -3.18 -17.95
C GLN A 268 -6.20 -1.83 -17.27
N ASN A 269 -6.53 -1.76 -15.99
CA ASN A 269 -6.20 -0.61 -15.16
C ASN A 269 -4.78 -0.82 -14.61
N GLU A 270 -3.85 0.01 -15.05
CA GLU A 270 -2.46 0.03 -14.57
C GLU A 270 -2.40 0.85 -13.27
N THR A 271 -1.94 0.23 -12.20
CA THR A 271 -1.88 0.83 -10.85
C THR A 271 -0.46 1.10 -10.39
N LEU A 272 0.50 1.13 -11.33
CA LEU A 272 1.93 1.28 -11.03
C LEU A 272 2.25 2.60 -10.29
N TRP A 273 1.57 3.70 -10.63
CA TRP A 273 1.74 4.96 -9.89
C TRP A 273 1.26 4.84 -8.45
N ARG A 274 0.09 4.22 -8.21
CA ARG A 274 -0.39 3.93 -6.86
C ARG A 274 0.59 3.09 -6.07
N GLU A 275 1.17 2.06 -6.69
CA GLU A 275 2.20 1.23 -6.07
C GLU A 275 3.43 2.05 -5.64
N LYS A 276 3.99 2.86 -6.54
CA LYS A 276 5.17 3.69 -6.24
C LYS A 276 4.89 4.75 -5.17
N ILE A 277 3.70 5.35 -5.20
CA ILE A 277 3.26 6.33 -4.20
C ILE A 277 3.05 5.64 -2.85
N ALA A 278 2.38 4.48 -2.84
CA ALA A 278 2.17 3.70 -1.62
C ALA A 278 3.50 3.27 -1.00
N TRP A 279 4.45 2.80 -1.82
CA TRP A 279 5.80 2.48 -1.37
C TRP A 279 6.49 3.67 -0.71
N ALA A 280 6.52 4.82 -1.38
CA ALA A 280 7.14 6.02 -0.83
C ALA A 280 6.49 6.44 0.49
N ILE A 281 5.15 6.39 0.59
CA ILE A 281 4.43 6.79 1.80
C ILE A 281 4.70 5.85 2.96
N LEU A 282 4.61 4.52 2.74
CA LEU A 282 4.81 3.52 3.78
C LEU A 282 6.25 3.52 4.32
N GLU A 283 7.21 3.93 3.48
CA GLU A 283 8.63 4.06 3.83
C GLU A 283 9.04 5.49 4.23
N PHE A 284 8.08 6.42 4.38
CA PHE A 284 8.33 7.83 4.72
C PHE A 284 9.32 8.55 3.77
N ARG A 285 9.30 8.19 2.48
CA ARG A 285 10.11 8.75 1.40
C ARG A 285 9.31 9.72 0.53
N ASP A 286 9.99 10.37 -0.41
CA ASP A 286 9.41 11.35 -1.32
C ASP A 286 8.46 10.71 -2.38
N PRO A 287 7.13 10.95 -2.34
CA PRO A 287 6.19 10.41 -3.31
C PRO A 287 6.05 11.28 -4.57
N PHE A 288 6.57 12.52 -4.55
CA PHE A 288 6.28 13.53 -5.56
C PHE A 288 6.72 13.17 -6.98
N PRO A 289 7.87 12.52 -7.21
CA PRO A 289 8.26 12.09 -8.57
C PRO A 289 7.22 11.17 -9.22
N SER A 290 6.58 10.31 -8.43
CA SER A 290 5.53 9.41 -8.92
C SER A 290 4.21 10.14 -9.19
N ILE A 291 3.89 11.17 -8.40
CA ILE A 291 2.73 12.04 -8.62
C ILE A 291 2.91 12.91 -9.87
N GLU A 292 4.11 13.48 -10.07
CA GLU A 292 4.47 14.24 -11.26
C GLU A 292 4.40 13.35 -12.50
N SER A 293 5.01 12.16 -12.47
CA SER A 293 4.90 11.19 -13.57
C SER A 293 3.43 10.84 -13.86
N PHE A 294 2.60 10.61 -12.82
CA PHE A 294 1.18 10.33 -13.01
C PHE A 294 0.44 11.47 -13.73
N LEU A 295 0.67 12.71 -13.32
CA LEU A 295 0.03 13.87 -13.94
C LEU A 295 0.37 14.00 -15.43
N PHE A 296 1.64 13.85 -15.79
CA PHE A 296 2.10 14.08 -17.16
C PHE A 296 1.99 12.85 -18.07
N GLU A 297 2.11 11.63 -17.54
CA GLU A 297 2.11 10.40 -18.34
C GLU A 297 0.76 9.68 -18.35
N ALA A 298 -0.07 9.87 -17.32
CA ALA A 298 -1.42 9.35 -17.28
C ALA A 298 -2.44 10.47 -17.55
N ARG A 299 -2.64 11.39 -16.60
CA ARG A 299 -3.74 12.37 -16.66
C ARG A 299 -3.73 13.25 -17.90
N ALA A 300 -2.57 13.84 -18.23
CA ALA A 300 -2.43 14.71 -19.40
C ALA A 300 -2.64 13.99 -20.73
N LYS A 301 -2.55 12.65 -20.76
CA LYS A 301 -2.73 11.82 -21.97
C LYS A 301 -4.08 11.09 -22.01
N GLU A 302 -4.92 11.26 -20.99
CA GLU A 302 -6.29 10.71 -21.01
C GLU A 302 -7.11 11.39 -22.11
N LYS A 303 -8.08 10.67 -22.70
CA LYS A 303 -8.99 11.23 -23.72
C LYS A 303 -9.67 12.51 -23.23
N ASN A 304 -10.04 12.54 -21.95
CA ASN A 304 -10.58 13.70 -21.26
C ASN A 304 -9.66 14.01 -20.07
N PRO A 305 -8.59 14.79 -20.24
CA PRO A 305 -7.62 15.06 -19.18
C PRO A 305 -8.30 15.57 -17.91
N GLN A 306 -8.01 14.94 -16.78
CA GLN A 306 -8.58 15.32 -15.49
C GLN A 306 -7.51 15.84 -14.54
N PRO A 307 -7.79 16.89 -13.74
CA PRO A 307 -6.94 17.23 -12.62
C PRO A 307 -7.02 16.15 -11.53
N LEU A 308 -6.13 16.24 -10.54
CA LEU A 308 -6.19 15.43 -9.33
C LEU A 308 -7.52 15.65 -8.59
N ILE A 309 -7.96 14.61 -7.90
CA ILE A 309 -9.13 14.66 -7.03
C ILE A 309 -8.90 15.75 -5.98
N PHE A 310 -9.93 16.56 -5.75
CA PHE A 310 -9.92 17.57 -4.69
C PHE A 310 -9.46 16.99 -3.34
N GLY A 311 -8.63 17.70 -2.57
CA GLY A 311 -8.02 17.19 -1.34
C GLY A 311 -6.63 16.54 -1.53
N THR A 312 -6.27 16.18 -2.77
CA THR A 312 -4.98 15.51 -3.04
C THR A 312 -3.78 16.43 -2.75
N LEU A 313 -3.81 17.66 -3.24
CA LEU A 313 -2.69 18.60 -3.05
C LEU A 313 -2.55 19.01 -1.59
N GLU A 314 -3.66 19.07 -0.86
CA GLU A 314 -3.72 19.38 0.56
C GLU A 314 -2.99 18.30 1.39
N ILE A 315 -3.34 17.02 1.21
CA ILE A 315 -2.71 15.94 1.96
C ILE A 315 -1.22 15.79 1.63
N PHE A 316 -0.83 16.02 0.38
CA PHE A 316 0.56 15.89 -0.04
C PHE A 316 1.40 17.11 0.35
N ARG A 317 0.82 18.32 0.34
CA ARG A 317 1.50 19.49 0.92
C ARG A 317 1.72 19.31 2.43
N HIS A 318 0.73 18.75 3.13
CA HIS A 318 0.88 18.36 4.53
C HIS A 318 1.99 17.32 4.71
N TYR A 319 2.07 16.32 3.83
CA TYR A 319 3.16 15.34 3.82
C TYR A 319 4.54 15.98 3.61
N ALA A 320 4.67 16.91 2.65
CA ALA A 320 5.92 17.64 2.41
C ALA A 320 6.39 18.41 3.65
N LYS A 321 5.46 19.05 4.36
CA LYS A 321 5.74 19.77 5.59
C LYS A 321 6.13 18.82 6.73
N GLU A 322 5.25 17.86 7.06
CA GLU A 322 5.41 17.06 8.28
C GLU A 322 6.45 15.94 8.15
N VAL A 323 6.56 15.31 6.98
CA VAL A 323 7.45 14.16 6.76
C VAL A 323 8.75 14.60 6.12
N LEU A 324 8.69 15.37 5.02
CA LEU A 324 9.89 15.82 4.30
C LEU A 324 10.51 17.10 4.88
N LYS A 325 9.91 17.64 5.96
CA LYS A 325 10.39 18.83 6.70
C LYS A 325 10.60 20.05 5.82
N MET A 326 9.76 20.24 4.82
CA MET A 326 9.79 21.43 3.95
C MET A 326 9.21 22.65 4.66
N ASP A 327 9.81 23.82 4.38
CA ASP A 327 9.34 25.11 4.87
C ASP A 327 7.92 25.43 4.37
N GLU A 328 7.05 25.83 5.28
CA GLU A 328 5.64 26.09 4.98
C GLU A 328 5.48 27.32 4.07
N ARG A 329 6.31 28.36 4.24
CA ARG A 329 6.24 29.56 3.40
C ARG A 329 6.62 29.21 1.96
N LEU A 330 7.72 28.47 1.78
CA LEU A 330 8.12 27.96 0.46
C LEU A 330 7.02 27.11 -0.19
N LEU A 331 6.38 26.21 0.56
CA LEU A 331 5.28 25.39 0.03
C LEU A 331 4.08 26.24 -0.41
N ARG A 332 3.75 27.32 0.31
CA ARG A 332 2.70 28.28 -0.09
C ARG A 332 3.11 29.05 -1.35
N THR A 333 4.35 29.52 -1.42
CA THR A 333 4.92 30.19 -2.60
C THR A 333 4.84 29.28 -3.83
N LEU A 334 5.27 28.02 -3.71
CA LEU A 334 5.22 27.03 -4.79
C LEU A 334 3.80 26.73 -5.25
N ALA A 335 2.86 26.57 -4.31
CA ALA A 335 1.47 26.32 -4.64
C ALA A 335 0.84 27.52 -5.37
N GLY A 336 1.06 28.75 -4.86
CA GLY A 336 0.52 29.97 -5.47
C GLY A 336 1.11 30.23 -6.85
N PHE A 337 2.44 30.24 -6.95
CA PHE A 337 3.12 30.46 -8.23
C PHE A 337 2.81 29.34 -9.23
N GLY A 338 2.82 28.08 -8.80
CA GLY A 338 2.45 26.95 -9.64
C GLY A 338 1.03 27.03 -10.17
N HIS A 339 0.05 27.39 -9.33
CA HIS A 339 -1.32 27.59 -9.80
C HIS A 339 -1.43 28.66 -10.88
N ASN A 340 -0.80 29.83 -10.66
CA ASN A 340 -0.77 30.93 -11.63
C ASN A 340 -0.09 30.50 -12.94
N LEU A 341 1.07 29.84 -12.83
CA LEU A 341 1.80 29.29 -13.98
C LEU A 341 0.91 28.37 -14.82
N GLY A 342 0.23 27.41 -14.19
CA GLY A 342 -0.63 26.49 -14.93
C GLY A 342 -1.82 27.17 -15.62
N TYR A 343 -2.41 28.19 -14.98
CA TYR A 343 -3.55 28.93 -15.54
C TYR A 343 -3.12 29.82 -16.71
N SER A 344 -2.01 30.55 -16.57
CA SER A 344 -1.46 31.38 -17.65
C SER A 344 -0.96 30.52 -18.81
N ALA A 345 -0.31 29.39 -18.54
CA ALA A 345 0.11 28.45 -19.58
C ALA A 345 -1.11 27.89 -20.35
N HIS A 346 -2.24 27.69 -19.67
CA HIS A 346 -3.49 27.29 -20.31
C HIS A 346 -4.00 28.38 -21.25
N GLY A 347 -4.16 29.62 -20.75
CA GLY A 347 -4.65 30.75 -21.54
C GLY A 347 -3.78 31.11 -22.74
N ALA A 348 -2.46 30.92 -22.64
CA ALA A 348 -1.51 31.14 -23.72
C ALA A 348 -1.32 29.91 -24.64
N ASN A 349 -1.97 28.77 -24.35
CA ASN A 349 -1.77 27.49 -25.03
C ASN A 349 -0.29 27.01 -25.03
N GLU A 350 0.40 27.24 -23.92
CA GLU A 350 1.84 27.02 -23.72
C GLU A 350 2.13 25.78 -22.86
N MET A 351 1.46 24.66 -23.15
CA MET A 351 1.71 23.39 -22.44
C MET A 351 3.18 22.93 -22.53
N GLY A 352 3.88 23.34 -23.60
CA GLY A 352 5.30 23.06 -23.80
C GLY A 352 6.19 23.56 -22.66
N LEU A 353 5.86 24.69 -22.04
CA LEU A 353 6.60 25.22 -20.88
C LEU A 353 6.50 24.29 -19.66
N LEU A 354 5.35 23.65 -19.46
CA LEU A 354 5.16 22.70 -18.35
C LEU A 354 5.98 21.43 -18.56
N TYR A 355 6.09 20.94 -19.81
CA TYR A 355 6.96 19.82 -20.15
C TYR A 355 8.44 20.19 -20.05
N ALA A 356 8.83 21.40 -20.47
CA ALA A 356 10.19 21.90 -20.29
C ALA A 356 10.56 21.97 -18.81
N LEU A 357 9.66 22.48 -17.97
CA LEU A 357 9.83 22.55 -16.52
C LEU A 357 10.08 21.17 -15.92
N ARG A 358 9.23 20.19 -16.25
CA ARG A 358 9.40 18.80 -15.81
C ARG A 358 10.76 18.22 -16.23
N ASN A 359 11.14 18.44 -17.49
CA ASN A 359 12.27 17.80 -18.12
C ASN A 359 13.63 18.44 -17.80
N ALA A 360 13.66 19.59 -17.12
CA ALA A 360 14.91 20.23 -16.71
C ALA A 360 15.78 19.28 -15.86
N LYS A 361 17.02 19.06 -16.32
CA LYS A 361 17.95 18.06 -15.77
C LYS A 361 18.92 18.61 -14.74
N ASN A 362 19.17 19.91 -14.77
CA ASN A 362 20.05 20.63 -13.86
C ASN A 362 19.42 21.99 -13.47
N ALA A 363 20.02 22.66 -12.49
CA ALA A 363 19.53 23.94 -11.98
C ALA A 363 19.54 25.04 -13.06
N ASP A 364 20.54 25.06 -13.95
CA ASP A 364 20.63 26.07 -15.02
C ASP A 364 19.48 25.95 -16.01
N GLU A 365 19.16 24.73 -16.45
CA GLU A 365 18.00 24.45 -17.29
C GLU A 365 16.69 24.84 -16.59
N PHE A 366 16.59 24.57 -15.29
CA PHE A 366 15.43 24.98 -14.49
C PHE A 366 15.27 26.51 -14.47
N PHE A 367 16.34 27.27 -14.25
CA PHE A 367 16.31 28.74 -14.28
C PHE A 367 16.01 29.30 -15.67
N ARG A 368 16.51 28.67 -16.74
CA ARG A 368 16.16 29.05 -18.12
C ARG A 368 14.65 28.90 -18.36
N VAL A 369 14.06 27.79 -17.92
CA VAL A 369 12.61 27.59 -18.04
C VAL A 369 11.83 28.62 -17.22
N LEU A 370 12.28 28.95 -16.00
CA LEU A 370 11.66 30.02 -15.22
C LEU A 370 11.72 31.37 -15.94
N ASN A 371 12.83 31.66 -16.62
CA ASN A 371 12.99 32.87 -17.41
C ASN A 371 12.04 32.90 -18.62
N ASP A 372 11.93 31.77 -19.35
CA ASP A 372 10.96 31.63 -20.44
C ASP A 372 9.52 31.84 -19.96
N VAL A 373 9.20 31.35 -18.76
CA VAL A 373 7.90 31.58 -18.10
C VAL A 373 7.69 33.08 -17.83
N GLN A 374 8.70 33.82 -17.38
CA GLN A 374 8.58 35.26 -17.15
C GLN A 374 8.28 36.02 -18.44
N PHE A 375 9.01 35.72 -19.52
CA PHE A 375 8.87 36.46 -20.77
C PHE A 375 7.63 36.06 -21.58
N ARG A 376 7.32 34.76 -21.67
CA ARG A 376 6.24 34.27 -22.53
C ARG A 376 4.87 34.35 -21.87
N LEU A 377 4.81 34.25 -20.54
CA LEU A 377 3.57 34.28 -19.78
C LEU A 377 3.42 35.57 -18.95
N GLU A 378 4.39 36.48 -19.02
CA GLU A 378 4.42 37.75 -18.28
C GLU A 378 4.26 37.56 -16.75
N LEU A 379 4.75 36.43 -16.23
CA LEU A 379 4.67 36.09 -14.82
C LEU A 379 5.89 36.59 -14.05
N THR A 380 5.67 37.08 -12.82
CA THR A 380 6.80 37.37 -11.91
C THR A 380 7.19 36.10 -11.16
N VAL A 381 8.43 35.64 -11.35
CA VAL A 381 8.98 34.50 -10.59
C VAL A 381 9.33 34.97 -9.17
N PRO A 382 8.87 34.28 -8.12
CA PRO A 382 9.24 34.61 -6.75
C PRO A 382 10.75 34.52 -6.53
N GLU A 383 11.34 35.54 -5.91
CA GLU A 383 12.79 35.61 -5.62
C GLU A 383 13.30 34.40 -4.84
N GLU A 384 12.45 33.84 -3.97
CA GLU A 384 12.74 32.67 -3.17
C GLU A 384 13.18 31.47 -4.03
N LEU A 385 12.68 31.36 -5.26
CA LEU A 385 13.01 30.28 -6.19
C LEU A 385 14.32 30.51 -6.93
N LEU A 386 14.84 31.75 -6.95
CA LEU A 386 16.05 32.14 -7.67
C LEU A 386 17.32 32.01 -6.81
N SER A 387 17.17 31.83 -5.50
CA SER A 387 18.28 31.73 -4.56
C SER A 387 18.78 30.30 -4.36
N ILE A 388 19.88 29.91 -5.03
CA ILE A 388 20.51 28.61 -4.86
C ILE A 388 21.65 28.66 -3.82
N GLN A 389 21.58 27.77 -2.83
CA GLN A 389 22.56 27.57 -1.77
C GLN A 389 23.46 26.38 -2.12
N THR A 390 24.56 26.23 -1.38
CA THR A 390 25.52 25.11 -1.53
C THR A 390 24.81 23.75 -1.53
N GLY A 391 25.20 22.89 -2.47
CA GLY A 391 24.58 21.56 -2.66
C GLY A 391 23.27 21.60 -3.47
N GLU A 392 23.10 22.61 -4.33
CA GLU A 392 21.93 22.81 -5.19
C GLU A 392 20.59 22.81 -4.42
N LYS A 393 20.58 23.49 -3.29
CA LYS A 393 19.39 23.62 -2.43
C LYS A 393 18.79 25.00 -2.54
N ILE A 394 17.48 25.09 -2.50
CA ILE A 394 16.76 26.35 -2.37
C ILE A 394 15.98 26.26 -1.06
N LYS A 395 16.24 27.19 -0.13
CA LYS A 395 15.76 27.16 1.26
C LYS A 395 15.89 25.76 1.92
N GLY A 396 17.09 25.18 1.85
CA GLY A 396 17.38 23.86 2.45
C GLY A 396 16.74 22.65 1.76
N THR A 397 15.92 22.82 0.73
CA THR A 397 15.30 21.73 -0.05
C THR A 397 16.04 21.51 -1.36
N PRO A 398 16.29 20.26 -1.80
CA PRO A 398 16.88 19.99 -3.11
C PRO A 398 16.06 20.63 -4.24
N TRP A 399 16.73 21.31 -5.18
CA TRP A 399 16.07 21.98 -6.29
C TRP A 399 15.14 21.06 -7.10
N GLN A 400 15.52 19.78 -7.23
CA GLN A 400 14.73 18.76 -7.93
C GLN A 400 13.34 18.60 -7.32
N ARG A 401 13.22 18.62 -5.99
CA ARG A 401 11.93 18.52 -5.29
C ARG A 401 11.09 19.77 -5.51
N ILE A 402 11.72 20.94 -5.52
CA ILE A 402 11.07 22.22 -5.80
C ILE A 402 10.52 22.25 -7.21
N LYS A 403 11.34 21.84 -8.19
CA LYS A 403 10.92 21.63 -9.58
C LYS A 403 9.72 20.69 -9.66
N THR A 404 9.83 19.49 -9.10
CA THR A 404 8.76 18.48 -9.15
C THR A 404 7.46 19.00 -8.51
N LEU A 405 7.53 19.66 -7.36
CA LEU A 405 6.34 20.27 -6.73
C LEU A 405 5.73 21.38 -7.59
N LEU A 406 6.57 22.26 -8.14
CA LEU A 406 6.11 23.32 -9.04
C LEU A 406 5.43 22.74 -10.29
N SER A 407 6.03 21.71 -10.91
CA SER A 407 5.45 20.96 -12.02
C SER A 407 4.09 20.35 -11.66
N ILE A 408 3.95 19.77 -10.46
CA ILE A 408 2.70 19.18 -9.99
C ILE A 408 1.61 20.25 -9.85
N PHE A 409 1.91 21.36 -9.18
CA PHE A 409 0.94 22.45 -8.99
C PHE A 409 0.53 23.07 -10.32
N ALA A 410 1.49 23.33 -11.21
CA ALA A 410 1.24 23.92 -12.51
C ALA A 410 0.45 22.99 -13.44
N MET A 411 0.88 21.74 -13.61
CA MET A 411 0.17 20.79 -14.46
C MET A 411 -1.24 20.51 -13.92
N ASN A 412 -1.41 20.36 -12.61
CA ASN A 412 -2.75 20.16 -12.03
C ASN A 412 -3.68 21.38 -12.27
N SER A 413 -3.15 22.61 -12.19
CA SER A 413 -3.90 23.83 -12.48
C SER A 413 -4.29 23.92 -13.95
N TYR A 414 -3.35 23.64 -14.86
CA TYR A 414 -3.59 23.59 -16.30
C TYR A 414 -4.72 22.62 -16.66
N LEU A 415 -4.67 21.39 -16.11
CA LEU A 415 -5.71 20.38 -16.33
C LEU A 415 -7.07 20.79 -15.76
N ARG A 416 -7.08 21.55 -14.66
CA ARG A 416 -8.31 22.08 -14.07
C ARG A 416 -8.95 23.14 -14.96
N ALA A 417 -8.15 24.06 -15.51
CA ALA A 417 -8.62 25.07 -16.47
C ALA A 417 -9.21 24.42 -17.73
N ASN A 418 -8.49 23.45 -18.30
CA ASN A 418 -8.94 22.69 -19.49
C ASN A 418 -10.30 21.98 -19.24
N ARG A 419 -10.49 21.39 -18.05
CA ARG A 419 -11.77 20.78 -17.68
C ARG A 419 -12.92 21.81 -17.59
N GLY A 420 -12.61 23.04 -17.18
CA GLY A 420 -13.57 24.14 -17.08
C GLY A 420 -14.12 24.54 -18.44
N GLU A 421 -13.25 24.73 -19.44
CA GLU A 421 -13.63 25.08 -20.81
C GLU A 421 -14.45 23.97 -21.48
N ASN A 422 -14.02 22.71 -21.39
CA ASN A 422 -14.75 21.58 -21.96
C ASN A 422 -16.17 21.41 -21.38
N LYS A 423 -16.43 21.88 -20.14
CA LYS A 423 -17.78 21.88 -19.56
C LYS A 423 -18.66 23.01 -20.08
N GLN A 424 -18.06 24.11 -20.54
CA GLN A 424 -18.80 25.25 -21.10
C GLN A 424 -19.18 24.97 -22.56
N GLU A 425 -18.30 24.35 -23.34
CA GLU A 425 -18.57 23.96 -24.74
C GLU A 425 -19.65 22.87 -24.89
N VAL A 426 -19.81 21.98 -23.90
CA VAL A 426 -20.84 20.91 -23.93
C VAL A 426 -22.24 21.42 -23.51
N ASN A 427 -22.32 22.59 -22.88
CA ASN A 427 -23.58 23.22 -22.44
C ASN A 427 -24.04 24.36 -23.37
N GLN A 428 -23.33 24.60 -24.47
CA GLN A 428 -23.76 25.41 -25.61
C GLN A 428 -24.20 24.48 -26.74
#